data_AF-A5L3A6-F1
#
_entry.id   AF-A5L3A6-F1
#
_cell.length_a   1.000
_cell.length_b   1.000
_cell.length_c   1.000
_cell.angle_alpha   90.00
_cell.angle_beta   90.00
_cell.angle_gamma   90.00
#
_symmetry.space_group_name_H-M   'P 1'
#
loop_
_entity.id
_entity.type
_entity.pdbx_description
1 polymer ?
#
loop_
_entity_poly.entity_id
_entity_poly.type
_entity_poly.pdbx_seq_one_letter_code
_entity_poly.pdbx_strand_id
1 'polypeptide(L)' 'DKTGIYVATGQGVLVLEQLQVPGKKAMSVQDILNSRASWFEVGTQLS' A
#
# COMPACT_ATOMS: atom_id res chain seq x y z
N ASP A 1 3.20 -1.20 12.17
CA ASP A 1 4.39 -1.52 11.35
C ASP A 1 4.29 -0.91 9.96
N LYS A 2 5.42 -0.49 9.39
CA LYS A 2 5.53 -0.02 7.99
C LYS A 2 5.99 -1.15 7.05
N THR A 3 5.68 -2.39 7.41
CA THR A 3 6.13 -3.62 6.72
C THR A 3 5.36 -3.88 5.42
N GLY A 4 4.13 -3.37 5.30
CA GLY A 4 3.30 -3.51 4.11
C GLY A 4 1.91 -2.90 4.27
N ILE A 5 1.13 -2.88 3.19
CA ILE A 5 -0.29 -2.50 3.21
C ILE A 5 -1.11 -3.78 3.26
N TYR A 6 -1.90 -3.92 4.32
CA TYR A 6 -2.74 -5.09 4.56
C TYR A 6 -4.11 -4.83 3.97
N VAL A 7 -4.46 -5.57 2.92
CA VAL A 7 -5.73 -5.43 2.20
C VAL A 7 -6.57 -6.66 2.48
N ALA A 8 -7.77 -6.46 3.03
CA ALA A 8 -8.75 -7.52 3.17
C ALA A 8 -9.22 -7.97 1.77
N THR A 9 -9.16 -9.26 1.50
CA THR A 9 -9.67 -9.84 0.25
C THR A 9 -10.88 -10.72 0.53
N GLY A 10 -11.49 -11.29 -0.51
CA GLY A 10 -12.58 -12.26 -0.34
C GLY A 10 -12.16 -13.52 0.46
N GLN A 11 -10.87 -13.81 0.54
CA GLN A 11 -10.33 -14.89 1.38
C GLN A 11 -8.94 -14.51 1.91
N GLY A 12 -8.89 -14.17 3.20
CA GLY A 12 -7.66 -13.82 3.89
C GLY A 12 -7.24 -12.36 3.69
N VAL A 13 -5.95 -12.11 3.84
CA VAL A 13 -5.34 -10.77 3.76
C VAL A 13 -4.20 -10.81 2.75
N LEU A 14 -4.23 -9.88 1.80
CA LEU A 14 -3.12 -9.65 0.88
C LEU A 14 -2.22 -8.56 1.48
N VAL A 15 -0.93 -8.84 1.55
CA VAL A 15 0.07 -7.88 2.03
C VAL A 15 0.84 -7.33 0.83
N LEU A 16 0.70 -6.03 0.58
CA LEU A 16 1.47 -5.33 -0.44
C LEU A 16 2.77 -4.84 0.19
N GLU A 17 3.91 -5.27 -0.34
CA GLU A 17 5.24 -4.88 0.16
C GLU A 17 5.94 -3.88 -0.77
N GLN A 18 5.65 -3.97 -2.08
CA GLN A 18 6.16 -3.09 -3.12
C GLN A 18 5.03 -2.65 -4.04
N LEU A 19 5.05 -1.38 -4.43
CA LEU A 19 4.06 -0.81 -5.34
C LEU A 19 4.75 0.15 -6.31
N GLN A 20 4.13 0.31 -7.48
CA GLN A 20 4.56 1.28 -8.48
C GLN A 20 3.54 2.41 -8.55
N VAL A 21 3.98 3.63 -8.29
CA VAL A 21 3.15 4.82 -8.51
C VAL A 21 3.34 5.33 -9.94
N PRO A 22 2.32 5.97 -10.55
CA PRO A 22 2.40 6.47 -11.92
C PRO A 22 3.64 7.33 -12.16
N GLY A 23 4.38 7.03 -13.23
CA GLY A 23 5.60 7.76 -13.61
C GLY A 23 6.82 7.53 -12.71
N LYS A 24 6.78 6.56 -11.79
CA LYS A 24 7.94 6.16 -10.96
C LYS A 24 8.25 4.67 -11.12
N LYS A 25 9.44 4.29 -10.64
CA LYS A 25 9.83 2.89 -10.49
C LYS A 25 9.05 2.26 -9.32
N ALA A 26 8.96 0.94 -9.33
CA ALA A 26 8.49 0.19 -8.16
C ALA A 26 9.35 0.55 -6.94
N MET A 27 8.70 0.75 -5.81
CA MET A 27 9.32 1.19 -4.56
C MET A 27 8.64 0.52 -3.37
N SER A 28 9.32 0.51 -2.23
CA SER A 28 8.80 -0.11 -1.02
C SER A 28 7.55 0.62 -0.54
N VAL A 29 6.63 -0.11 0.10
CA VAL A 29 5.48 0.51 0.74
C VAL A 29 5.90 1.51 1.82
N GLN A 30 7.01 1.28 2.50
CA GLN A 30 7.55 2.22 3.48
C GLN A 30 7.82 3.59 2.84
N ASP A 31 8.45 3.62 1.65
CA ASP A 31 8.74 4.87 0.93
C ASP A 31 7.46 5.55 0.42
N ILE A 32 6.46 4.76 0.06
CA ILE A 32 5.15 5.26 -0.38
C ILE A 32 4.40 5.88 0.79
N LEU A 33 4.34 5.20 1.94
CA LEU A 33 3.71 5.73 3.14
C LEU A 33 4.43 6.99 3.65
N ASN A 34 5.75 7.10 3.45
CA ASN A 34 6.48 8.31 3.83
C ASN A 34 6.18 9.51 2.91
N SER A 35 5.78 9.30 1.66
CA SER A 35 5.57 10.37 0.68
C SER A 35 4.10 10.64 0.34
N ARG A 36 3.24 9.64 0.46
CA ARG A 36 1.85 9.59 -0.02
C ARG A 36 0.95 8.75 0.90
N ALA A 37 1.13 8.87 2.22
CA ALA A 37 0.32 8.14 3.22
C ALA A 37 -1.18 8.27 2.99
N SER A 38 -1.63 9.46 2.55
CA SER A 38 -3.04 9.79 2.34
C SER A 38 -3.74 8.93 1.27
N TRP A 39 -2.99 8.25 0.40
CA TRP A 39 -3.56 7.32 -0.59
C TRP A 39 -3.96 5.97 0.02
N PHE A 40 -3.43 5.63 1.19
CA PHE A 40 -3.56 4.33 1.80
C PHE A 40 -3.97 4.45 3.28
N GLU A 41 -4.84 5.42 3.58
CA GLU A 41 -5.38 5.58 4.93
C GLU A 41 -6.18 4.35 5.33
N VAL A 42 -5.99 3.94 6.59
CA VAL A 42 -6.65 2.76 7.14
C VAL A 42 -8.17 2.93 7.05
N GLY A 43 -8.84 1.94 6.47
CA GLY A 43 -10.29 1.97 6.24
C GLY A 43 -10.70 2.49 4.86
N THR A 44 -9.76 3.00 4.06
CA THR A 44 -10.03 3.33 2.65
C THR A 44 -10.28 2.04 1.86
N GLN A 45 -11.40 2.00 1.14
CA GLN A 45 -11.66 0.93 0.19
C GLN A 45 -10.95 1.25 -1.13
N LEU A 46 -10.06 0.35 -1.55
CA LEU A 46 -9.42 0.42 -2.86
C LEU A 46 -10.41 -0.10 -3.91
N SER A 47 -10.58 0.65 -5.00
CA SER A 47 -11.48 0.35 -6.12
C SER A 47 -10.73 0.14 -7.43
#